data_AF-A0A6A7MHY2-F1
#
_entry.id   AF-A0A6A7MHY2-F1
#
_cell.length_a   1.000
_cell.length_b   1.000
_cell.length_c   1.000
_cell.angle_alpha   90.00
_cell.angle_beta   90.00
_cell.angle_gamma   90.00
#
_symmetry.space_group_name_H-M   'P 1'
#
loop_
_entity.id
_entity.type
_entity.pdbx_description
1 polymer ?
#
loop_
_entity_poly.entity_id
_entity_poly.type
_entity_poly.pdbx_seq_one_letter_code
_entity_poly.pdbx_strand_id
1 'polypeptide(L)'
;MTNSRLHAAIALGGVLIVGAFVAFLPPIPPASAQSQALRICREQGISQRSEVHEYCLFHATRVLEWGEPKLARSFARVAVDAHEACLRYGLQPQTSGFRTCTYRESYARGLLVHADVRASVPLN
;
A
#
# COMPACT_ATOMS: atom_id res chain seq x y z
N MET A 1 49.24 46.56 28.47
CA MET A 1 47.89 46.32 29.04
C MET A 1 46.92 46.13 27.88
N THR A 2 46.46 44.90 27.70
CA THR A 2 45.47 44.46 26.71
C THR A 2 44.06 44.81 27.21
N ASN A 3 43.17 45.30 26.33
CA ASN A 3 41.73 45.19 26.55
C ASN A 3 40.96 45.23 25.23
N SER A 4 40.62 44.04 24.77
CA SER A 4 39.71 43.72 23.69
C SER A 4 38.26 43.87 24.17
N ARG A 5 37.50 44.76 23.54
CA ARG A 5 36.03 44.84 23.69
C ARG A 5 35.38 44.77 22.33
N LEU A 6 35.24 43.55 21.80
CA LEU A 6 34.40 43.34 20.62
C LEU A 6 33.80 41.92 20.54
N HIS A 7 33.17 41.43 21.60
CA HIS A 7 32.33 40.23 21.51
C HIS A 7 31.09 40.38 22.40
N ALA A 8 30.11 41.14 21.93
CA ALA A 8 28.79 41.20 22.57
C ALA A 8 27.70 41.38 21.51
N ALA A 9 27.60 40.45 20.56
CA ALA A 9 26.49 40.43 19.61
C ALA A 9 26.34 39.08 18.90
N ILE A 10 26.36 37.95 19.62
CA ILE A 10 25.83 36.69 19.07
C ILE A 10 25.09 35.96 20.18
N ALA A 11 23.92 36.49 20.54
CA ALA A 11 22.91 35.73 21.23
C ALA A 11 21.58 36.10 20.57
N LEU A 12 20.73 35.11 20.31
CA LEU A 12 19.36 35.23 19.75
C LEU A 12 19.22 35.16 18.21
N GLY A 13 19.82 34.17 17.55
CA GLY A 13 19.54 33.90 16.13
C GLY A 13 19.43 32.43 15.71
N GLY A 14 19.43 31.49 16.66
CA GLY A 14 19.69 30.06 16.35
C GLY A 14 18.53 29.08 16.50
N VAL A 15 17.32 29.49 16.89
CA VAL A 15 16.26 28.54 17.29
C VAL A 15 15.08 28.46 16.29
N LEU A 16 15.03 29.31 15.25
CA LEU A 16 13.87 29.38 14.34
C LEU A 16 14.04 28.66 12.99
N ILE A 17 15.06 27.83 12.80
CA ILE A 17 15.31 27.17 11.48
C ILE A 17 14.83 25.70 11.44
N VAL A 18 14.37 25.11 12.55
CA VAL A 18 13.91 23.70 12.55
C VAL A 18 12.41 23.55 12.25
N GLY A 19 11.62 24.63 12.34
CA GLY A 19 10.16 24.57 12.13
C GLY A 19 9.70 24.57 10.66
N ALA A 20 10.53 25.06 9.73
CA ALA A 20 10.08 25.35 8.37
C ALA A 20 10.20 24.17 7.38
N PHE A 21 10.84 23.05 7.75
CA PHE A 21 11.06 21.90 6.85
C PHE A 21 10.03 20.78 6.98
N VAL A 22 9.02 20.89 7.83
CA VAL A 22 7.98 19.86 7.97
C VAL A 22 6.89 19.97 6.89
N ALA A 23 6.74 21.14 6.25
CA ALA A 23 5.71 21.37 5.23
C ALA A 23 6.02 20.72 3.86
N PHE A 24 7.26 20.27 3.63
CA PHE A 24 7.71 19.66 2.38
C PHE A 24 8.14 18.19 2.52
N LEU A 25 7.94 17.58 3.69
CA LEU A 25 8.08 16.15 3.79
C LEU A 25 6.85 15.51 3.12
N PRO A 26 7.01 14.64 2.11
CA PRO A 26 5.91 13.81 1.66
C PRO A 26 5.35 13.10 2.91
N PRO A 27 4.02 12.95 3.03
CA PRO A 27 3.44 12.24 4.16
C PRO A 27 4.21 10.93 4.33
N ILE A 28 4.83 10.74 5.51
CA ILE A 28 5.52 9.49 5.84
C ILE A 28 4.51 8.39 5.50
N PRO A 29 4.73 7.55 4.48
CA PRO A 29 3.78 6.51 4.14
C PRO A 29 3.62 5.72 5.42
N PRO A 30 2.39 5.56 5.92
CA PRO A 30 2.20 5.05 7.27
C PRO A 30 2.95 3.74 7.35
N ALA A 31 3.86 3.62 8.32
CA ALA A 31 4.56 2.37 8.63
C ALA A 31 3.59 1.21 8.93
N SER A 32 2.27 1.45 8.92
CA SER A 32 1.20 0.48 9.06
C SER A 32 0.47 0.07 7.78
N ALA A 33 0.46 0.79 6.64
CA ALA A 33 -0.38 0.37 5.49
C ALA A 33 0.23 -0.82 4.74
N GLN A 34 1.50 -0.72 4.35
CA GLN A 34 2.20 -1.81 3.66
C GLN A 34 2.38 -3.04 4.56
N SER A 35 2.68 -2.83 5.85
CA SER A 35 2.82 -3.93 6.81
C SER A 35 1.49 -4.62 7.11
N GLN A 36 0.38 -3.87 7.15
CA GLN A 36 -0.97 -4.42 7.27
C GLN A 36 -1.44 -5.09 5.97
N ALA A 37 -1.11 -4.55 4.80
CA ALA A 37 -1.36 -5.20 3.52
C ALA A 37 -0.66 -6.56 3.46
N LEU A 38 0.62 -6.61 3.82
CA LEU A 38 1.40 -7.85 3.89
C LEU A 38 0.74 -8.86 4.83
N ARG A 39 0.28 -8.40 6.01
CA ARG A 39 -0.44 -9.25 6.96
C ARG A 39 -1.74 -9.79 6.36
N ILE A 40 -2.56 -8.95 5.75
CA ILE A 40 -3.83 -9.34 5.12
C ILE A 40 -3.59 -10.36 4.00
N CYS A 41 -2.63 -10.12 3.11
CA CYS A 41 -2.30 -11.07 2.04
C CYS A 41 -1.85 -12.42 2.63
N ARG A 42 -1.00 -12.41 3.67
CA ARG A 42 -0.58 -13.64 4.37
C ARG A 42 -1.73 -14.35 5.07
N GLU A 43 -2.65 -13.63 5.70
CA GLU A 43 -3.85 -14.20 6.34
C GLU A 43 -4.75 -14.91 5.33
N GLN A 44 -4.78 -14.46 4.08
CA GLN A 44 -5.48 -15.15 2.99
C GLN A 44 -4.67 -16.31 2.37
N GLY A 45 -3.48 -16.63 2.89
CA GLY A 45 -2.65 -17.73 2.38
C GLY A 45 -1.79 -17.37 1.16
N ILE A 46 -1.71 -16.08 0.79
CA ILE A 46 -0.89 -15.62 -0.33
C ILE A 46 0.58 -15.64 0.10
N SER A 47 1.36 -16.55 -0.49
CA SER A 47 2.81 -16.61 -0.26
C SER A 47 3.55 -15.50 -1.01
N GLN A 48 4.71 -15.07 -0.50
CA GLN A 48 5.57 -14.08 -1.16
C GLN A 48 6.06 -14.53 -2.54
N ARG A 49 6.10 -15.84 -2.80
CA ARG A 49 6.54 -16.38 -4.10
C ARG A 49 5.39 -16.61 -5.08
N SER A 50 4.15 -16.33 -4.68
CA SER A 50 3.00 -16.47 -5.56
C SER A 50 2.94 -15.32 -6.57
N GLU A 51 2.41 -15.61 -7.74
CA GLU A 51 2.24 -14.66 -8.85
C GLU A 51 1.20 -13.58 -8.52
N VAL A 52 0.35 -13.85 -7.53
CA VAL A 52 -0.70 -12.94 -7.06
C VAL A 52 -0.24 -12.09 -5.87
N HIS A 53 0.97 -12.30 -5.35
CA HIS A 53 1.52 -11.58 -4.21
C HIS A 53 1.58 -10.07 -4.45
N GLU A 54 2.24 -9.67 -5.54
CA GLU A 54 2.42 -8.27 -5.92
C GLU A 54 1.07 -7.58 -6.15
N TYR A 55 0.14 -8.29 -6.81
CA TYR A 55 -1.21 -7.79 -7.03
C TYR A 55 -1.93 -7.52 -5.71
N CYS A 56 -1.95 -8.50 -4.79
CA CYS A 56 -2.57 -8.32 -3.49
C CYS A 56 -1.94 -7.17 -2.71
N LEU A 57 -0.60 -7.12 -2.66
CA LEU A 57 0.12 -6.13 -1.87
C LEU A 57 -0.13 -4.71 -2.41
N PHE A 58 -0.06 -4.51 -3.72
CA PHE A 58 -0.31 -3.22 -4.35
C PHE A 58 -1.74 -2.72 -4.09
N HIS A 59 -2.75 -3.55 -4.37
CA HIS A 59 -4.15 -3.14 -4.21
C HIS A 59 -4.56 -3.00 -2.74
N ALA A 60 -4.12 -3.91 -1.86
CA ALA A 60 -4.41 -3.81 -0.43
C ALA A 60 -3.75 -2.58 0.20
N THR A 61 -2.50 -2.26 -0.16
CA THR A 61 -1.82 -1.06 0.36
C THR A 61 -2.56 0.20 -0.03
N ARG A 62 -2.90 0.36 -1.32
CA ARG A 62 -3.62 1.54 -1.82
C ARG A 62 -4.97 1.77 -1.13
N VAL A 63 -5.69 0.69 -0.85
CA VAL A 63 -6.98 0.76 -0.18
C VAL A 63 -6.84 1.02 1.32
N LEU A 64 -5.78 0.50 1.95
CA LEU A 64 -5.46 0.80 3.34
C LEU A 64 -5.03 2.25 3.53
N GLU A 65 -4.37 2.86 2.54
CA GLU A 65 -4.08 4.30 2.53
C GLU A 65 -5.36 5.15 2.55
N TRP A 66 -6.47 4.63 2.05
CA TRP A 66 -7.79 5.26 2.13
C TRP A 66 -8.57 4.90 3.42
N GLY A 67 -7.99 4.10 4.31
CA GLY A 67 -8.61 3.72 5.57
C GLY A 67 -9.66 2.61 5.45
N GLU A 68 -9.67 1.81 4.37
CA GLU A 68 -10.67 0.77 4.14
C GLU A 68 -10.12 -0.67 4.28
N PRO A 69 -9.88 -1.17 5.51
CA PRO A 69 -9.30 -2.50 5.70
C PRO A 69 -10.22 -3.66 5.28
N LYS A 70 -11.53 -3.44 5.20
CA LYS A 70 -12.48 -4.45 4.67
C LYS A 70 -12.32 -4.62 3.16
N LEU A 71 -12.13 -3.52 2.45
CA LEU A 71 -11.92 -3.55 1.01
C LEU A 71 -10.55 -4.17 0.67
N ALA A 72 -9.52 -3.89 1.47
CA ALA A 72 -8.21 -4.55 1.33
C ALA A 72 -8.29 -6.08 1.43
N ARG A 73 -9.10 -6.62 2.37
CA ARG A 73 -9.36 -8.07 2.45
C ARG A 73 -10.10 -8.61 1.24
N SER A 74 -10.99 -7.82 0.64
CA SER A 74 -11.73 -8.22 -0.57
C SER A 74 -10.78 -8.37 -1.76
N PHE A 75 -9.82 -7.45 -1.93
CA PHE A 75 -8.76 -7.60 -2.94
C PHE A 75 -7.86 -8.80 -2.69
N ALA A 76 -7.54 -9.10 -1.44
CA ALA A 76 -6.77 -10.30 -1.10
C ALA A 76 -7.53 -11.60 -1.44
N ARG A 77 -8.86 -11.64 -1.23
CA ARG A 77 -9.69 -12.77 -1.68
C ARG A 77 -9.72 -12.90 -3.20
N VAL A 78 -9.90 -11.80 -3.93
CA VAL A 78 -9.85 -11.79 -5.40
C VAL A 78 -8.56 -12.42 -5.92
N ALA A 79 -7.42 -12.10 -5.31
CA ALA A 79 -6.12 -12.65 -5.67
C ALA A 79 -6.07 -14.18 -5.45
N VAL A 80 -6.60 -14.69 -4.34
CA VAL A 80 -6.67 -16.13 -4.05
C VAL A 80 -7.63 -16.83 -5.02
N ASP A 81 -8.82 -16.29 -5.23
CA ASP A 81 -9.83 -16.88 -6.12
C ASP A 81 -9.32 -16.95 -7.57
N ALA A 82 -8.59 -15.92 -8.01
CA ALA A 82 -7.94 -15.92 -9.31
C ALA A 82 -6.84 -16.98 -9.43
N HIS A 83 -6.00 -17.11 -8.39
CA HIS A 83 -4.97 -18.16 -8.32
C HIS A 83 -5.60 -19.56 -8.42
N GLU A 84 -6.64 -19.82 -7.61
CA GLU A 84 -7.35 -21.10 -7.60
C GLU A 84 -8.09 -21.37 -8.91
N ALA A 85 -8.71 -20.37 -9.53
CA ALA A 85 -9.35 -20.52 -10.84
C ALA A 85 -8.33 -20.97 -11.91
N CYS A 86 -7.14 -20.36 -11.93
CA CYS A 86 -6.10 -20.74 -12.87
C CYS A 86 -5.55 -22.15 -12.62
N LEU A 87 -5.42 -22.56 -11.35
CA LEU A 87 -5.08 -23.93 -11.00
C LEU A 87 -6.15 -24.92 -11.50
N ARG A 88 -7.43 -24.58 -11.33
CA ARG A 88 -8.56 -25.39 -11.81
C ARG A 88 -8.61 -25.49 -13.34
N TYR A 89 -8.12 -24.49 -14.06
CA TYR A 89 -7.92 -24.58 -15.52
C TYR A 89 -6.73 -25.48 -15.92
N GLY A 90 -6.01 -26.07 -14.97
CA GLY A 90 -4.88 -26.95 -15.23
C GLY A 90 -3.58 -26.22 -15.56
N LEU A 91 -3.53 -24.90 -15.33
CA LEU A 91 -2.31 -24.13 -15.54
C LEU A 91 -1.33 -24.37 -14.38
N GLN A 92 -0.08 -24.66 -14.73
CA GLN A 92 0.96 -24.86 -13.73
C GLN A 92 1.48 -23.51 -13.21
N PRO A 93 1.67 -23.35 -11.88
CA PRO A 93 2.32 -22.19 -11.29
C PRO A 93 3.68 -21.90 -11.94
N GLN A 94 4.13 -20.65 -11.83
CA GLN A 94 5.40 -20.14 -12.34
C GLN A 94 5.55 -20.20 -13.86
N THR A 95 4.47 -20.46 -14.60
CA THR A 95 4.45 -20.36 -16.07
C THR A 95 3.94 -19.00 -16.54
N SER A 96 4.28 -18.62 -17.76
CA SER A 96 3.74 -17.40 -18.40
C SER A 96 2.22 -17.47 -18.58
N GLY A 97 1.69 -18.66 -18.89
CA GLY A 97 0.25 -18.92 -19.00
C GLY A 97 -0.46 -18.70 -17.68
N PHE A 98 0.08 -19.23 -16.58
CA PHE A 98 -0.48 -19.03 -15.25
C PHE A 98 -0.48 -17.56 -14.83
N ARG A 99 0.63 -16.84 -15.03
CA ARG A 99 0.72 -15.40 -14.74
C ARG A 99 -0.30 -14.57 -15.52
N THR A 100 -0.49 -14.91 -16.80
CA THR A 100 -1.48 -14.22 -17.65
C THR A 100 -2.89 -14.50 -17.18
N CYS A 101 -3.18 -15.75 -16.83
CA CYS A 101 -4.48 -16.14 -16.28
C CYS A 101 -4.75 -15.40 -14.97
N THR A 102 -3.84 -15.46 -14.00
CA THR A 102 -4.05 -14.83 -12.69
C THR A 102 -4.22 -13.33 -12.82
N TYR A 103 -3.47 -12.67 -13.72
CA TYR A 103 -3.65 -11.25 -14.01
C TYR A 103 -5.06 -10.94 -14.57
N ARG A 104 -5.52 -11.68 -15.58
CA ARG A 104 -6.85 -11.47 -16.19
C ARG A 104 -7.98 -11.74 -15.21
N GLU A 105 -7.87 -12.84 -14.48
CA GLU A 105 -8.85 -13.29 -13.49
C GLU A 105 -8.92 -12.33 -12.28
N SER A 106 -7.77 -11.84 -11.79
CA SER A 106 -7.72 -10.83 -10.73
C SER A 106 -8.27 -9.49 -11.21
N TYR A 107 -7.94 -9.07 -12.43
CA TYR A 107 -8.47 -7.83 -13.02
C TYR A 107 -10.00 -7.89 -13.17
N ALA A 108 -10.53 -8.95 -13.77
CA ALA A 108 -11.96 -9.12 -13.98
C ALA A 108 -12.75 -9.12 -12.65
N ARG A 109 -12.28 -9.86 -11.63
CA ARG A 109 -12.91 -9.89 -10.31
C ARG A 109 -12.70 -8.60 -9.52
N GLY A 110 -11.56 -7.94 -9.68
CA GLY A 110 -11.27 -6.65 -9.02
C GLY A 110 -12.22 -5.53 -9.47
N LEU A 111 -12.68 -5.57 -10.73
CA LEU A 111 -13.71 -4.64 -11.22
C LEU A 111 -15.05 -4.81 -10.49
N LEU A 112 -15.42 -6.05 -10.13
CA LEU A 112 -16.65 -6.33 -9.38
C LEU A 112 -16.56 -5.76 -7.95
N VAL A 113 -15.41 -5.93 -7.30
CA VAL A 113 -15.16 -5.34 -5.98
C VAL A 113 -15.31 -3.82 -6.01
N HIS A 114 -14.81 -3.15 -7.05
CA HIS A 114 -15.01 -1.70 -7.21
C HIS A 114 -16.48 -1.31 -7.49
N ALA A 115 -17.20 -2.13 -8.25
CA ALA A 115 -18.62 -1.90 -8.53
C ALA A 115 -19.47 -2.04 -7.26
N ASP A 116 -19.21 -3.06 -6.44
CA ASP A 116 -19.90 -3.29 -5.16
C ASP A 116 -19.69 -2.12 -4.20
N VAL A 117 -18.45 -1.63 -4.09
CA VAL A 117 -18.15 -0.43 -3.27
C VAL A 117 -18.96 0.77 -3.76
N ARG A 118 -18.97 1.03 -5.07
CA ARG A 118 -19.73 2.15 -5.64
C ARG A 118 -21.24 2.02 -5.39
N ALA A 119 -21.79 0.81 -5.48
CA ALA A 119 -23.20 0.57 -5.20
C ALA A 119 -23.57 0.73 -3.72
N SER A 120 -22.61 0.51 -2.81
CA SER A 120 -22.80 0.64 -1.37
C SER A 120 -22.70 2.07 -0.83
N VAL A 121 -22.22 3.03 -1.63
CA VAL A 121 -22.15 4.46 -1.24
C VAL A 121 -23.49 5.14 -1.57
N PRO A 122 -24.26 5.60 -0.58
CA PRO A 122 -25.51 6.34 -0.85
C PRO A 122 -25.18 7.67 -1.54
N LEU A 123 -25.82 7.93 -2.69
CA LEU A 123 -25.87 9.26 -3.30
C LEU A 123 -26.62 10.17 -2.32
N ASN A 124 -25.89 11.08 -1.66
CA ASN A 124 -26.45 12.13 -0.82
C ASN A 124 -26.03 13.49 -1.37
#